data_AF-A0A5N8YCL2-F1
#
_entry.id   AF-A0A5N8YCL2-F1
#
_cell.length_a   1.000
_cell.length_b   1.000
_cell.length_c   1.000
_cell.angle_alpha   90.00
_cell.angle_beta   90.00
_cell.angle_gamma   90.00
#
_symmetry.space_group_name_H-M   'P 1'
#
loop_
_entity.id
_entity.type
_entity.pdbx_description
1 polymer ?
#
loop_
_entity_poly.entity_id
_entity_poly.type
_entity_poly.pdbx_seq_one_letter_code
_entity_poly.pdbx_strand_id
1 'polypeptide(L)'
;MKKKSIPLLLLLTALTLLPIGCFGDQSVVPTSKVTAAIEEAEIEVGVIVEVLVSEEAIAMDTSGSELAIVADQEIELQIGMGSTPDTIVIPVHLGTMYALKSFEDSASGVTLIMDEIEGIQKGILVIPLADMTTGTTSAFIEVTVGEVSGTGKGSAEANVDEIVLKTAEQSVDLSAEAPDLGTVAAYIEVNLIEIHQDSSLHVTIEKEASPEVQTNFELAAADVGTSIVDVAYTINITKTNLSNVTDIGEARITMKVAQMWVDAQGGTANTRIFRSGDDGTRQVLDTIVIGQVDGNIIFEGASPDGLSVFGLVALSTKLPSSVASTPMPATTLTPTIVPTTTATPRPTLTLKPSSVPTPTASSNSRPVQIPPTPAATPKTTPMPTPTVVPTPIPVQSPTPVPSPMSPTTSTPTQIPPTPTPTQIPPTPTPTQIPPTPTPTSVPNTASVTVKNFAFVPMTVSVGVGETATWNFAQGIHTTTGIGSESWSSGNKSSGSFSHTFNTAGTFHYMCNLHSSMTGTVIVY
;
A
#
# COMPACT_ATOMS: atom_id res chain seq x y z
N MET A 1 -47.39 37.68 -35.55
CA MET A 1 -47.78 38.85 -34.71
C MET A 1 -46.54 39.35 -33.95
N LYS A 2 -46.68 40.32 -33.03
CA LYS A 2 -45.58 40.93 -32.21
C LYS A 2 -45.00 39.88 -31.22
N LYS A 3 -43.76 39.93 -30.69
CA LYS A 3 -42.54 40.76 -30.92
C LYS A 3 -41.30 40.01 -30.32
N LYS A 4 -40.07 40.37 -30.70
CA LYS A 4 -38.81 39.95 -30.03
C LYS A 4 -38.58 40.71 -28.70
N SER A 5 -37.89 40.12 -27.71
CA SER A 5 -36.48 40.48 -27.33
C SER A 5 -35.96 39.74 -26.07
N ILE A 6 -34.64 39.74 -25.89
CA ILE A 6 -33.82 39.22 -24.76
C ILE A 6 -33.18 40.45 -24.02
N PRO A 7 -32.23 40.28 -23.07
CA PRO A 7 -32.29 40.02 -21.61
C PRO A 7 -32.11 41.32 -20.74
N LEU A 8 -31.90 41.21 -19.40
CA LEU A 8 -30.72 41.77 -18.65
C LEU A 8 -30.72 41.38 -17.13
N LEU A 9 -29.59 41.66 -16.45
CA LEU A 9 -29.10 41.34 -15.09
C LEU A 9 -29.47 42.40 -14.00
N LEU A 10 -29.05 42.18 -12.72
CA LEU A 10 -29.03 43.04 -11.50
C LEU A 10 -30.24 42.92 -10.51
N LEU A 11 -30.15 43.18 -9.18
CA LEU A 11 -29.05 43.11 -8.17
C LEU A 11 -29.63 43.38 -6.73
N LEU A 12 -29.14 42.68 -5.70
CA LEU A 12 -29.05 43.00 -4.24
C LEU A 12 -30.20 43.62 -3.39
N THR A 13 -30.18 43.26 -2.09
CA THR A 13 -30.77 43.95 -0.89
C THR A 13 -32.31 43.91 -0.73
N ALA A 14 -32.89 44.04 0.49
CA ALA A 14 -32.33 44.57 1.75
C ALA A 14 -32.75 43.81 3.04
N LEU A 15 -32.00 44.11 4.11
CA LEU A 15 -32.14 43.66 5.50
C LEU A 15 -33.21 44.46 6.27
N THR A 16 -33.89 43.84 7.24
CA THR A 16 -34.70 44.54 8.27
C THR A 16 -34.43 43.98 9.67
N LEU A 17 -34.45 44.85 10.69
CA LEU A 17 -34.16 44.51 12.10
C LEU A 17 -35.43 44.53 12.98
N LEU A 18 -35.45 43.61 13.96
CA LEU A 18 -35.87 43.72 15.37
C LEU A 18 -36.98 44.71 15.79
N PRO A 19 -37.79 44.31 16.80
CA PRO A 19 -37.57 44.88 18.14
C PRO A 19 -37.43 43.84 19.27
N ILE A 20 -37.05 44.32 20.47
CA ILE A 20 -36.68 43.53 21.67
C ILE A 20 -37.82 43.53 22.71
N GLY A 21 -38.01 42.45 23.49
CA GLY A 21 -39.12 42.30 24.43
C GLY A 21 -38.94 41.32 25.62
N CYS A 22 -37.90 41.52 26.45
CA CYS A 22 -37.82 41.26 27.91
C CYS A 22 -38.49 40.04 28.63
N PHE A 23 -37.66 39.38 29.47
CA PHE A 23 -37.97 38.67 30.74
C PHE A 23 -38.70 37.30 30.76
N GLY A 24 -37.90 36.22 30.72
CA GLY A 24 -37.61 35.40 31.93
C GLY A 24 -38.45 34.16 32.27
N ASP A 25 -37.83 32.97 32.15
CA ASP A 25 -37.73 31.97 33.25
C ASP A 25 -36.51 31.03 33.02
N GLN A 26 -36.15 30.21 34.02
CA GLN A 26 -35.01 29.27 34.02
C GLN A 26 -35.45 27.82 33.74
N SER A 27 -35.08 27.26 32.58
CA SER A 27 -34.93 25.80 32.47
C SER A 27 -34.03 25.38 31.30
N VAL A 28 -33.13 24.44 31.59
CA VAL A 28 -32.39 23.51 30.70
C VAL A 28 -32.30 23.91 29.22
N VAL A 29 -31.11 24.39 28.81
CA VAL A 29 -30.69 24.29 27.40
C VAL A 29 -30.48 22.80 27.09
N PRO A 30 -31.18 22.20 26.11
CA PRO A 30 -30.82 20.89 25.63
C PRO A 30 -29.49 21.01 24.89
N THR A 31 -28.43 20.42 25.43
CA THR A 31 -27.18 20.24 24.70
C THR A 31 -27.43 19.24 23.57
N SER A 32 -27.78 19.76 22.39
CA SER A 32 -27.71 19.00 21.15
C SER A 32 -26.28 18.53 20.96
N LYS A 33 -25.99 17.28 21.35
CA LYS A 33 -24.78 16.61 20.92
C LYS A 33 -24.83 16.57 19.40
N VAL A 34 -23.95 17.33 18.76
CA VAL A 34 -23.55 17.02 17.38
C VAL A 34 -22.75 15.74 17.48
N THR A 35 -23.42 14.61 17.29
CA THR A 35 -22.73 13.37 16.96
C THR A 35 -22.19 13.59 15.56
N ALA A 36 -20.88 13.83 15.44
CA ALA A 36 -20.21 13.62 14.17
C ALA A 36 -20.37 12.12 13.85
N ALA A 37 -21.06 11.81 12.76
CA ALA A 37 -20.87 10.53 12.12
C ALA A 37 -19.49 10.59 11.46
N ILE A 38 -18.66 9.58 11.72
CA ILE A 38 -17.53 9.31 10.84
C ILE A 38 -18.17 8.71 9.59
N GLU A 39 -18.04 9.42 8.48
CA GLU A 39 -18.37 8.90 7.16
C GLU A 39 -17.09 8.17 6.71
N GLU A 40 -17.00 6.88 7.05
CA GLU A 40 -15.92 6.00 6.63
C GLU A 40 -15.86 6.05 5.08
N ALA A 41 -14.68 6.33 4.50
CA ALA A 41 -14.54 6.41 3.05
C ALA A 41 -14.52 5.00 2.44
N GLU A 42 -15.72 4.44 2.33
CA GLU A 42 -16.05 3.19 1.66
C GLU A 42 -16.25 3.48 0.16
N ILE A 43 -15.49 2.82 -0.71
CA ILE A 43 -15.69 2.85 -2.17
C ILE A 43 -15.67 1.42 -2.69
N GLU A 44 -16.69 1.04 -3.47
CA GLU A 44 -16.76 -0.21 -4.22
C GLU A 44 -16.74 0.08 -5.72
N VAL A 45 -15.59 -0.14 -6.36
CA VAL A 45 -15.39 0.04 -7.79
C VAL A 45 -15.70 -1.27 -8.51
N GLY A 46 -16.69 -1.28 -9.39
CA GLY A 46 -16.87 -2.34 -10.38
C GLY A 46 -15.94 -2.12 -11.57
N VAL A 47 -15.17 -3.15 -11.95
CA VAL A 47 -14.32 -3.10 -13.15
C VAL A 47 -15.16 -3.51 -14.36
N ILE A 48 -15.85 -2.52 -14.95
CA ILE A 48 -16.76 -2.71 -16.08
C ILE A 48 -15.93 -2.88 -17.36
N VAL A 49 -16.05 -4.05 -18.00
CA VAL A 49 -15.37 -4.38 -19.27
C VAL A 49 -16.19 -3.96 -20.50
N GLU A 50 -17.51 -3.83 -20.34
CA GLU A 50 -18.46 -3.54 -21.42
C GLU A 50 -18.86 -2.06 -21.40
N VAL A 51 -18.30 -1.25 -22.30
CA VAL A 51 -18.66 0.18 -22.43
C VAL A 51 -19.25 0.46 -23.81
N LEU A 52 -20.54 0.77 -23.83
CA LEU A 52 -21.29 1.12 -25.05
C LEU A 52 -20.97 2.54 -25.51
N VAL A 53 -20.64 2.70 -26.79
CA VAL A 53 -20.41 3.99 -27.43
C VAL A 53 -21.72 4.69 -27.76
N SER A 54 -21.87 5.94 -27.32
CA SER A 54 -23.08 6.74 -27.54
C SER A 54 -23.18 7.37 -28.94
N GLU A 55 -24.39 7.81 -29.31
CA GLU A 55 -24.60 8.66 -30.50
C GLU A 55 -23.96 10.06 -30.38
N GLU A 56 -23.49 10.48 -29.19
CA GLU A 56 -22.85 11.77 -28.94
C GLU A 56 -21.32 11.72 -29.07
N ALA A 57 -20.73 10.53 -29.27
CA ALA A 57 -19.28 10.36 -29.36
C ALA A 57 -18.67 11.05 -30.60
N ILE A 58 -17.44 11.53 -30.45
CA ILE A 58 -16.67 12.24 -31.47
C ILE A 58 -15.35 11.50 -31.70
N ALA A 59 -15.07 11.14 -32.96
CA ALA A 59 -13.81 10.52 -33.36
C ALA A 59 -13.14 11.34 -34.46
N MET A 60 -11.81 11.44 -34.43
CA MET A 60 -11.02 12.18 -35.43
C MET A 60 -9.86 11.34 -35.95
N ASP A 61 -9.61 11.40 -37.26
CA ASP A 61 -8.42 10.80 -37.87
C ASP A 61 -7.17 11.71 -37.74
N THR A 62 -6.01 11.20 -38.16
CA THR A 62 -4.74 11.96 -38.16
C THR A 62 -4.71 13.15 -39.12
N SER A 63 -5.67 13.28 -40.05
CA SER A 63 -5.85 14.49 -40.88
C SER A 63 -6.63 15.59 -40.16
N GLY A 64 -7.30 15.27 -39.04
CA GLY A 64 -8.25 16.15 -38.35
C GLY A 64 -9.64 16.12 -38.97
N SER A 65 -9.99 15.06 -39.69
CA SER A 65 -11.35 14.82 -40.20
C SER A 65 -12.17 14.05 -39.17
N GLU A 66 -13.40 14.49 -38.93
CA GLU A 66 -14.37 13.82 -38.07
C GLU A 66 -14.86 12.52 -38.71
N LEU A 67 -14.98 11.46 -37.91
CA LEU A 67 -15.32 10.10 -38.33
C LEU A 67 -16.72 9.71 -37.85
N ALA A 68 -17.45 8.96 -38.68
CA ALA A 68 -18.75 8.44 -38.27
C ALA A 68 -18.59 7.30 -37.25
N ILE A 69 -19.28 7.43 -36.11
CA ILE A 69 -19.34 6.44 -35.05
C ILE A 69 -20.29 5.29 -35.42
N VAL A 70 -20.04 4.09 -34.89
CA VAL A 70 -21.00 2.98 -34.89
C VAL A 70 -21.55 2.84 -33.45
N ALA A 71 -22.58 3.63 -33.14
CA ALA A 71 -23.18 3.68 -31.80
C ALA A 71 -23.93 2.38 -31.44
N ASP A 72 -24.25 2.23 -30.15
CA ASP A 72 -24.80 1.00 -29.55
C ASP A 72 -23.90 -0.24 -29.77
N GLN A 73 -22.59 -0.03 -29.88
CA GLN A 73 -21.55 -1.07 -29.92
C GLN A 73 -20.56 -0.86 -28.78
N GLU A 74 -19.97 -1.95 -28.30
CA GLU A 74 -19.03 -1.95 -27.18
C GLU A 74 -17.62 -1.56 -27.64
N ILE A 75 -16.87 -0.91 -26.76
CA ILE A 75 -15.42 -0.83 -26.84
C ILE A 75 -14.88 -2.15 -26.26
N GLU A 76 -14.45 -3.08 -27.12
CA GLU A 76 -14.00 -4.40 -26.68
C GLU A 76 -12.51 -4.36 -26.27
N LEU A 77 -12.22 -4.59 -24.99
CA LEU A 77 -10.87 -4.88 -24.49
C LEU A 77 -10.64 -6.40 -24.56
N GLN A 78 -10.10 -6.88 -25.67
CA GLN A 78 -9.82 -8.29 -25.92
C GLN A 78 -8.46 -8.69 -25.31
N ILE A 79 -8.48 -9.21 -24.08
CA ILE A 79 -7.29 -9.75 -23.40
C ILE A 79 -6.94 -11.12 -24.00
N GLY A 80 -5.69 -11.28 -24.42
CA GLY A 80 -5.20 -12.37 -25.25
C GLY A 80 -4.70 -13.57 -24.45
N MET A 81 -5.46 -14.66 -24.45
CA MET A 81 -5.06 -15.90 -23.75
C MET A 81 -3.76 -16.53 -24.32
N GLY A 82 -2.62 -16.13 -23.75
CA GLY A 82 -1.33 -16.82 -23.81
C GLY A 82 -0.35 -16.38 -24.91
N SER A 83 -0.76 -16.30 -26.17
CA SER A 83 0.16 -15.92 -27.28
C SER A 83 -0.44 -15.06 -28.39
N THR A 84 -1.73 -14.73 -28.28
CA THR A 84 -2.34 -13.59 -28.97
C THR A 84 -1.98 -12.31 -28.19
N PRO A 85 -1.63 -11.20 -28.86
CA PRO A 85 -1.50 -9.92 -28.16
C PRO A 85 -2.87 -9.45 -27.64
N ASP A 86 -2.84 -8.66 -26.58
CA ASP A 86 -4.00 -7.93 -26.10
C ASP A 86 -4.39 -6.84 -27.12
N THR A 87 -5.67 -6.66 -27.38
CA THR A 87 -6.16 -5.71 -28.40
C THR A 87 -7.40 -4.96 -27.94
N ILE A 88 -7.46 -3.67 -28.30
CA ILE A 88 -8.66 -2.83 -28.12
C ILE A 88 -9.38 -2.71 -29.47
N VAL A 89 -10.71 -2.76 -29.46
CA VAL A 89 -11.56 -2.50 -30.62
C VAL A 89 -12.44 -1.28 -30.32
N ILE A 90 -12.39 -0.26 -31.18
CA ILE A 90 -13.20 0.96 -31.07
C ILE A 90 -14.17 1.03 -32.25
N PRO A 91 -15.50 1.15 -32.04
CA PRO A 91 -16.51 1.08 -33.09
C PRO A 91 -16.64 2.39 -33.89
N VAL A 92 -15.72 2.61 -34.84
CA VAL A 92 -15.64 3.80 -35.70
C VAL A 92 -15.43 3.45 -37.18
N HIS A 93 -16.05 4.20 -38.09
CA HIS A 93 -15.89 4.03 -39.54
C HIS A 93 -14.54 4.55 -40.08
N LEU A 94 -13.46 3.84 -39.76
CA LEU A 94 -12.10 4.15 -40.22
C LEU A 94 -11.58 3.12 -41.25
N GLY A 95 -10.88 3.58 -42.28
CA GLY A 95 -10.35 2.74 -43.37
C GLY A 95 -8.98 2.12 -43.09
N THR A 96 -8.65 1.02 -43.78
CA THR A 96 -7.44 0.17 -43.56
C THR A 96 -6.07 0.80 -43.84
N MET A 97 -6.00 2.12 -44.03
CA MET A 97 -4.78 2.88 -44.32
C MET A 97 -4.75 4.21 -43.54
N TYR A 98 -5.64 4.36 -42.54
CA TYR A 98 -5.81 5.58 -41.75
C TYR A 98 -5.73 5.22 -40.27
N ALA A 99 -5.05 6.08 -39.51
CA ALA A 99 -4.97 5.98 -38.06
C ALA A 99 -5.97 6.93 -37.40
N LEU A 100 -6.53 6.48 -36.27
CA LEU A 100 -7.32 7.31 -35.37
C LEU A 100 -6.36 8.24 -34.63
N LYS A 101 -6.81 9.44 -34.28
CA LYS A 101 -6.05 10.45 -33.53
C LYS A 101 -6.64 10.72 -32.16
N SER A 102 -7.97 10.74 -32.08
CA SER A 102 -8.68 10.87 -30.81
C SER A 102 -10.09 10.28 -30.92
N PHE A 103 -10.62 9.88 -29.77
CA PHE A 103 -12.02 9.52 -29.57
C PHE A 103 -12.47 10.12 -28.22
N GLU A 104 -13.66 10.68 -28.14
CA GLU A 104 -14.25 11.27 -26.93
C GLU A 104 -15.74 10.98 -26.93
N ASP A 105 -16.23 10.25 -25.92
CA ASP A 105 -17.65 10.02 -25.70
C ASP A 105 -18.08 10.72 -24.41
N SER A 106 -18.81 11.83 -24.54
CA SER A 106 -19.25 12.64 -23.39
C SER A 106 -20.33 11.98 -22.53
N ALA A 107 -20.96 10.90 -23.00
CA ALA A 107 -22.01 10.20 -22.25
C ALA A 107 -21.45 9.07 -21.38
N SER A 108 -20.47 8.31 -21.90
CA SER A 108 -19.73 7.30 -21.11
C SER A 108 -18.52 7.90 -20.37
N GLY A 109 -18.02 9.04 -20.82
CA GLY A 109 -16.80 9.68 -20.31
C GLY A 109 -15.49 9.05 -20.82
N VAL A 110 -15.57 8.11 -21.78
CA VAL A 110 -14.38 7.48 -22.36
C VAL A 110 -13.64 8.46 -23.26
N THR A 111 -12.32 8.52 -23.12
CA THR A 111 -11.45 9.34 -23.99
C THR A 111 -10.24 8.55 -24.47
N LEU A 112 -9.84 8.74 -25.73
CA LEU A 112 -8.57 8.28 -26.29
C LEU A 112 -7.86 9.50 -26.87
N ILE A 113 -6.59 9.67 -26.50
CA ILE A 113 -5.70 10.69 -27.08
C ILE A 113 -4.44 9.99 -27.59
N MET A 114 -4.14 10.16 -28.88
CA MET A 114 -2.87 9.74 -29.49
C MET A 114 -1.83 10.87 -29.46
N ASP A 115 -0.58 10.54 -29.13
CA ASP A 115 0.59 11.43 -29.21
C ASP A 115 1.81 10.69 -29.79
N GLU A 116 2.84 11.44 -30.21
CA GLU A 116 4.05 10.91 -30.84
C GLU A 116 5.27 11.02 -29.92
N ILE A 117 5.54 9.95 -29.16
CA ILE A 117 6.65 9.89 -28.20
C ILE A 117 7.90 9.33 -28.90
N GLU A 118 8.90 10.20 -29.11
CA GLU A 118 10.17 9.89 -29.81
C GLU A 118 10.00 9.24 -31.21
N GLY A 119 8.92 9.59 -31.92
CA GLY A 119 8.61 9.02 -33.25
C GLY A 119 7.84 7.69 -33.20
N ILE A 120 7.31 7.31 -32.04
CA ILE A 120 6.38 6.18 -31.86
C ILE A 120 5.00 6.74 -31.52
N GLN A 121 3.99 6.40 -32.32
CA GLN A 121 2.59 6.72 -32.01
C GLN A 121 2.12 5.88 -30.82
N LYS A 122 1.62 6.55 -29.79
CA LYS A 122 1.11 5.96 -28.55
C LYS A 122 -0.22 6.60 -28.18
N GLY A 123 -1.18 5.79 -27.77
CA GLY A 123 -2.47 6.25 -27.26
C GLY A 123 -2.60 6.02 -25.77
N ILE A 124 -3.32 6.92 -25.09
CA ILE A 124 -3.86 6.66 -23.76
C ILE A 124 -5.39 6.67 -23.89
N LEU A 125 -6.01 5.52 -23.66
CA LEU A 125 -7.46 5.34 -23.54
C LEU A 125 -7.82 5.36 -22.05
N VAL A 126 -8.64 6.32 -21.62
CA VAL A 126 -9.16 6.41 -20.25
C VAL A 126 -10.63 5.98 -20.25
N ILE A 127 -10.93 4.93 -19.48
CA ILE A 127 -12.28 4.43 -19.22
C ILE A 127 -12.64 4.76 -17.76
N PRO A 128 -13.61 5.66 -17.50
CA PRO A 128 -14.04 5.96 -16.14
C PRO A 128 -14.84 4.79 -15.53
N LEU A 129 -14.55 4.46 -14.27
CA LEU A 129 -15.30 3.50 -13.48
C LEU A 129 -16.11 4.21 -12.39
N ALA A 130 -17.42 3.99 -12.40
CA ALA A 130 -18.31 4.46 -11.35
C ALA A 130 -18.22 3.57 -10.11
N ASP A 131 -18.22 4.20 -8.93
CA ASP A 131 -18.52 3.52 -7.68
C ASP A 131 -19.96 2.97 -7.69
N MET A 132 -20.12 1.72 -7.26
CA MET A 132 -21.37 0.96 -7.37
C MET A 132 -22.46 1.41 -6.38
N THR A 133 -22.12 2.21 -5.37
CA THR A 133 -23.04 2.67 -4.32
C THR A 133 -23.57 4.09 -4.59
N THR A 134 -22.73 4.96 -5.13
CA THR A 134 -22.96 6.40 -5.38
C THR A 134 -23.22 6.73 -6.85
N GLY A 135 -22.70 5.93 -7.78
CA GLY A 135 -22.72 6.20 -9.21
C GLY A 135 -21.75 7.30 -9.66
N THR A 136 -20.87 7.82 -8.79
CA THR A 136 -19.83 8.79 -9.18
C THR A 136 -18.56 8.09 -9.67
N THR A 137 -17.85 8.69 -10.62
CA THR A 137 -16.55 8.16 -11.07
C THR A 137 -15.54 8.17 -9.93
N SER A 138 -15.11 6.99 -9.51
CA SER A 138 -14.22 6.78 -8.35
C SER A 138 -12.96 5.97 -8.69
N ALA A 139 -12.81 5.55 -9.95
CA ALA A 139 -11.57 5.05 -10.52
C ALA A 139 -11.57 5.21 -12.04
N PHE A 140 -10.47 4.87 -12.69
CA PHE A 140 -10.29 4.85 -14.12
C PHE A 140 -9.46 3.63 -14.52
N ILE A 141 -9.76 3.00 -15.66
CA ILE A 141 -8.82 2.14 -16.37
C ILE A 141 -8.10 3.01 -17.40
N GLU A 142 -6.78 3.11 -17.28
CA GLU A 142 -5.90 3.78 -18.23
C GLU A 142 -5.19 2.71 -19.06
N VAL A 143 -5.56 2.60 -20.34
CA VAL A 143 -5.01 1.62 -21.28
C VAL A 143 -4.04 2.34 -22.22
N THR A 144 -2.75 2.03 -22.10
CA THR A 144 -1.72 2.47 -23.05
C THR A 144 -1.78 1.57 -24.28
N VAL A 145 -1.89 2.17 -25.47
CA VAL A 145 -2.05 1.45 -26.74
C VAL A 145 -1.04 1.90 -27.80
N GLY A 146 -0.77 1.04 -28.77
CA GLY A 146 -0.03 1.39 -29.99
C GLY A 146 -0.86 2.20 -30.99
N GLU A 147 -0.38 2.30 -32.24
CA GLU A 147 -1.10 2.97 -33.34
C GLU A 147 -2.49 2.36 -33.60
N VAL A 148 -3.55 3.14 -33.37
CA VAL A 148 -4.95 2.73 -33.58
C VAL A 148 -5.32 2.82 -35.05
N SER A 149 -5.40 1.67 -35.70
CA SER A 149 -5.55 1.53 -37.16
C SER A 149 -6.98 1.15 -37.56
N GLY A 150 -7.54 1.79 -38.59
CA GLY A 150 -8.87 1.42 -39.10
C GLY A 150 -8.92 0.02 -39.69
N THR A 151 -10.05 -0.68 -39.52
CA THR A 151 -10.25 -2.04 -40.08
C THR A 151 -10.96 -2.04 -41.42
N GLY A 152 -11.51 -0.89 -41.84
CA GLY A 152 -12.39 -0.76 -43.00
C GLY A 152 -13.77 -1.43 -42.83
N LYS A 153 -14.10 -1.93 -41.64
CA LYS A 153 -15.34 -2.68 -41.36
C LYS A 153 -16.31 -1.98 -40.38
N GLY A 154 -15.99 -0.76 -39.94
CA GLY A 154 -16.74 -0.07 -38.87
C GLY A 154 -16.07 -0.16 -37.50
N SER A 155 -14.80 -0.56 -37.45
CA SER A 155 -13.96 -0.46 -36.25
C SER A 155 -12.58 0.12 -36.56
N ALA A 156 -11.88 0.54 -35.52
CA ALA A 156 -10.43 0.66 -35.46
C ALA A 156 -9.88 -0.25 -34.36
N GLU A 157 -8.67 -0.77 -34.56
CA GLU A 157 -8.01 -1.74 -33.68
C GLU A 157 -6.60 -1.23 -33.29
N ALA A 158 -6.18 -1.46 -32.05
CA ALA A 158 -4.78 -1.34 -31.63
C ALA A 158 -4.36 -2.52 -30.75
N ASN A 159 -3.07 -2.83 -30.77
CA ASN A 159 -2.47 -3.63 -29.70
C ASN A 159 -2.47 -2.79 -28.43
N VAL A 160 -2.88 -3.40 -27.32
CA VAL A 160 -2.68 -2.87 -25.98
C VAL A 160 -1.23 -3.13 -25.58
N ASP A 161 -0.59 -2.14 -24.99
CA ASP A 161 0.68 -2.32 -24.29
C ASP A 161 0.38 -2.57 -22.80
N GLU A 162 -0.23 -1.61 -22.11
CA GLU A 162 -0.36 -1.60 -20.65
C GLU A 162 -1.79 -1.29 -20.23
N ILE A 163 -2.27 -1.91 -19.14
CA ILE A 163 -3.57 -1.65 -18.52
C ILE A 163 -3.33 -1.27 -17.06
N VAL A 164 -3.70 -0.05 -16.66
CA VAL A 164 -3.53 0.44 -15.28
C VAL A 164 -4.88 0.84 -14.69
N LEU A 165 -5.32 0.18 -13.62
CA LEU A 165 -6.42 0.67 -12.79
C LEU A 165 -5.90 1.74 -11.83
N LYS A 166 -6.47 2.94 -11.87
CA LYS A 166 -6.13 4.06 -10.98
C LYS A 166 -7.37 4.48 -10.19
N THR A 167 -7.33 4.39 -8.87
CA THR A 167 -8.44 4.89 -8.04
C THR A 167 -8.44 6.42 -8.00
N ALA A 168 -9.61 7.02 -7.78
CA ALA A 168 -9.68 8.39 -7.31
C ALA A 168 -9.01 8.53 -5.93
N GLU A 169 -8.71 9.77 -5.53
CA GLU A 169 -8.13 10.06 -4.22
C GLU A 169 -9.22 10.05 -3.14
N GLN A 170 -9.21 9.01 -2.31
CA GLN A 170 -9.97 8.97 -1.06
C GLN A 170 -9.35 9.94 -0.05
N SER A 171 -10.18 10.65 0.71
CA SER A 171 -9.73 11.54 1.79
C SER A 171 -10.61 11.35 3.03
N VAL A 172 -9.99 11.21 4.21
CA VAL A 172 -10.69 10.99 5.49
C VAL A 172 -10.10 11.91 6.56
N ASP A 173 -10.97 12.61 7.31
CA ASP A 173 -10.56 13.37 8.50
C ASP A 173 -10.49 12.47 9.74
N LEU A 174 -9.27 12.08 10.11
CA LEU A 174 -8.98 11.26 11.30
C LEU A 174 -8.70 12.11 12.54
N SER A 175 -8.86 13.44 12.48
CA SER A 175 -8.55 14.35 13.60
C SER A 175 -9.38 14.12 14.87
N ALA A 176 -10.51 13.42 14.76
CA ALA A 176 -11.32 13.01 15.90
C ALA A 176 -10.65 11.92 16.77
N GLU A 177 -9.75 11.12 16.17
CA GLU A 177 -9.06 10.00 16.80
C GLU A 177 -7.58 10.30 17.03
N ALA A 178 -6.91 10.86 16.03
CA ALA A 178 -5.53 11.33 16.07
C ALA A 178 -5.44 12.78 15.56
N PRO A 179 -5.53 13.80 16.45
CA PRO A 179 -5.58 15.21 16.08
C PRO A 179 -4.37 15.77 15.32
N ASP A 180 -3.26 15.01 15.28
CA ASP A 180 -2.02 15.31 14.58
C ASP A 180 -1.93 14.71 13.16
N LEU A 181 -2.78 13.74 12.80
CA LEU A 181 -2.94 13.26 11.43
C LEU A 181 -3.74 14.22 10.55
N GLY A 182 -4.81 14.81 11.11
CA GLY A 182 -5.74 15.63 10.34
C GLY A 182 -6.48 14.85 9.25
N THR A 183 -6.67 15.48 8.10
CA THR A 183 -7.17 14.81 6.90
C THR A 183 -6.04 14.03 6.22
N VAL A 184 -6.14 12.70 6.23
CA VAL A 184 -5.29 11.80 5.46
C VAL A 184 -5.93 11.53 4.09
N ALA A 185 -5.14 11.09 3.12
CA ALA A 185 -5.67 10.73 1.80
C ALA A 185 -4.87 9.60 1.15
N ALA A 186 -5.49 8.85 0.23
CA ALA A 186 -4.81 7.79 -0.50
C ALA A 186 -5.38 7.59 -1.90
N TYR A 187 -4.54 7.10 -2.81
CA TYR A 187 -4.97 6.50 -4.07
C TYR A 187 -4.04 5.34 -4.43
N ILE A 188 -4.53 4.48 -5.31
CA ILE A 188 -3.90 3.22 -5.69
C ILE A 188 -3.80 3.18 -7.22
N GLU A 189 -2.63 2.85 -7.75
CA GLU A 189 -2.46 2.47 -9.17
C GLU A 189 -2.08 0.99 -9.26
N VAL A 190 -2.59 0.26 -10.25
CA VAL A 190 -2.46 -1.20 -10.34
C VAL A 190 -2.28 -1.62 -11.79
N ASN A 191 -1.17 -2.27 -12.11
CA ASN A 191 -1.00 -2.88 -13.42
C ASN A 191 -1.86 -4.15 -13.47
N LEU A 192 -2.85 -4.19 -14.36
CA LEU A 192 -3.72 -5.34 -14.56
C LEU A 192 -3.16 -6.26 -15.65
N ILE A 193 -3.26 -7.56 -15.41
CA ILE A 193 -2.78 -8.64 -16.28
C ILE A 193 -3.97 -9.32 -16.98
N GLU A 194 -5.05 -9.57 -16.24
CA GLU A 194 -6.31 -10.11 -16.74
C GLU A 194 -7.46 -9.41 -16.02
N ILE A 195 -8.59 -9.20 -16.72
CA ILE A 195 -9.80 -8.58 -16.17
C ILE A 195 -10.97 -9.49 -16.47
N HIS A 196 -11.70 -9.89 -15.44
CA HIS A 196 -12.87 -10.74 -15.54
C HIS A 196 -14.15 -9.90 -15.45
N GLN A 197 -15.24 -10.39 -16.01
CA GLN A 197 -16.58 -9.85 -15.69
C GLN A 197 -16.84 -9.98 -14.18
N ASP A 198 -17.65 -9.07 -13.64
CA ASP A 198 -17.99 -8.96 -12.21
C ASP A 198 -16.76 -8.81 -11.26
N SER A 199 -15.59 -8.42 -11.77
CA SER A 199 -14.45 -8.01 -10.93
C SER A 199 -14.79 -6.72 -10.17
N SER A 200 -14.55 -6.67 -8.86
CA SER A 200 -14.69 -5.46 -8.05
C SER A 200 -13.52 -5.24 -7.09
N LEU A 201 -13.23 -3.97 -6.83
CA LEU A 201 -12.24 -3.53 -5.86
C LEU A 201 -12.91 -2.66 -4.80
N HIS A 202 -12.79 -3.06 -3.54
CA HIS A 202 -13.37 -2.34 -2.41
C HIS A 202 -12.25 -1.81 -1.51
N VAL A 203 -12.28 -0.51 -1.22
CA VAL A 203 -11.19 0.20 -0.52
C VAL A 203 -11.74 1.04 0.63
N THR A 204 -11.18 0.85 1.82
CA THR A 204 -11.57 1.53 3.07
C THR A 204 -10.34 2.12 3.76
N ILE A 205 -10.46 3.34 4.32
CA ILE A 205 -9.40 3.99 5.12
C ILE A 205 -9.78 3.98 6.60
N GLU A 206 -8.91 3.42 7.45
CA GLU A 206 -9.14 3.24 8.89
C GLU A 206 -7.94 3.73 9.71
N LYS A 207 -8.17 4.34 10.89
CA LYS A 207 -7.11 4.77 11.80
C LYS A 207 -6.34 3.59 12.40
N GLU A 208 -7.05 2.55 12.82
CA GLU A 208 -6.51 1.44 13.61
C GLU A 208 -6.42 0.16 12.77
N ALA A 209 -5.24 -0.47 12.75
CA ALA A 209 -5.06 -1.74 12.07
C ALA A 209 -5.82 -2.87 12.79
N SER A 210 -6.36 -3.83 12.02
CA SER A 210 -6.93 -5.04 12.62
C SER A 210 -5.86 -5.82 13.40
N PRO A 211 -6.21 -6.60 14.46
CA PRO A 211 -5.20 -7.26 15.29
C PRO A 211 -4.27 -8.23 14.54
N GLU A 212 -4.72 -8.79 13.42
CA GLU A 212 -3.93 -9.64 12.54
C GLU A 212 -2.95 -8.83 11.68
N VAL A 213 -3.44 -7.74 11.08
CA VAL A 213 -2.63 -6.78 10.30
C VAL A 213 -1.55 -6.14 11.18
N GLN A 214 -1.90 -5.71 12.39
CA GLN A 214 -0.98 -5.17 13.39
C GLN A 214 0.11 -6.20 13.76
N THR A 215 -0.27 -7.47 13.96
CA THR A 215 0.69 -8.56 14.23
C THR A 215 1.64 -8.76 13.05
N ASN A 216 1.13 -8.73 11.81
CA ASN A 216 1.96 -8.85 10.60
C ASN A 216 2.90 -7.66 10.42
N PHE A 217 2.47 -6.44 10.73
CA PHE A 217 3.34 -5.25 10.71
C PHE A 217 4.44 -5.33 11.79
N GLU A 218 4.12 -5.71 13.02
CA GLU A 218 5.11 -5.87 14.10
C GLU A 218 6.18 -6.92 13.74
N LEU A 219 5.77 -8.03 13.13
CA LEU A 219 6.69 -9.07 12.66
C LEU A 219 7.54 -8.57 11.47
N ALA A 220 6.97 -7.85 10.50
CA ALA A 220 7.72 -7.30 9.37
C ALA A 220 8.76 -6.25 9.83
N ALA A 221 8.43 -5.42 10.82
CA ALA A 221 9.36 -4.48 11.42
C ALA A 221 10.52 -5.21 12.11
N ALA A 222 10.22 -6.29 12.83
CA ALA A 222 11.21 -7.13 13.49
C ALA A 222 12.13 -7.88 12.50
N ASP A 223 11.59 -8.36 11.37
CA ASP A 223 12.35 -9.04 10.31
C ASP A 223 13.41 -8.10 9.68
N VAL A 224 13.12 -6.80 9.56
CA VAL A 224 14.10 -5.77 9.13
C VAL A 224 14.90 -5.13 10.29
N GLY A 225 14.79 -5.66 11.51
CA GLY A 225 15.56 -5.21 12.68
C GLY A 225 15.10 -3.88 13.32
N THR A 226 13.91 -3.40 12.97
CA THR A 226 13.28 -2.19 13.53
C THR A 226 12.19 -2.54 14.56
N SER A 227 11.48 -1.54 15.06
CA SER A 227 10.25 -1.71 15.83
C SER A 227 9.30 -0.56 15.54
N ILE A 228 7.99 -0.84 15.49
CA ILE A 228 6.96 0.18 15.29
C ILE A 228 6.96 1.19 16.46
N VAL A 229 6.81 2.47 16.12
CA VAL A 229 6.51 3.56 17.06
C VAL A 229 5.02 3.87 17.04
N ASP A 230 4.46 4.00 15.84
CA ASP A 230 3.06 4.32 15.59
C ASP A 230 2.63 3.85 14.18
N VAL A 231 1.33 3.71 13.96
CA VAL A 231 0.70 3.48 12.65
C VAL A 231 -0.25 4.65 12.41
N ALA A 232 0.00 5.44 11.36
CA ALA A 232 -0.83 6.59 11.03
C ALA A 232 -2.25 6.12 10.71
N TYR A 233 -2.39 5.33 9.65
CA TYR A 233 -3.64 4.74 9.21
C TYR A 233 -3.36 3.54 8.29
N THR A 234 -4.38 2.73 8.08
CA THR A 234 -4.41 1.61 7.13
C THR A 234 -5.35 1.87 5.96
N ILE A 235 -5.03 1.26 4.82
CA ILE A 235 -5.92 1.10 3.68
C ILE A 235 -6.25 -0.39 3.62
N ASN A 236 -7.50 -0.74 3.92
CA ASN A 236 -8.00 -2.09 3.76
C ASN A 236 -8.52 -2.25 2.32
N ILE A 237 -8.02 -3.25 1.61
CA ILE A 237 -8.42 -3.53 0.23
C ILE A 237 -8.95 -4.96 0.15
N THR A 238 -10.20 -5.11 -0.28
CA THR A 238 -10.77 -6.42 -0.61
C THR A 238 -11.13 -6.49 -2.10
N LYS A 239 -11.16 -7.71 -2.64
CA LYS A 239 -11.21 -7.99 -4.08
C LYS A 239 -12.27 -9.03 -4.37
N THR A 240 -13.09 -8.77 -5.38
CA THR A 240 -14.00 -9.75 -6.00
C THR A 240 -13.46 -10.10 -7.37
N ASN A 241 -13.35 -11.39 -7.69
CA ASN A 241 -12.90 -11.91 -8.99
C ASN A 241 -11.56 -11.32 -9.50
N LEU A 242 -10.65 -10.98 -8.59
CA LEU A 242 -9.29 -10.47 -8.87
C LEU A 242 -8.28 -11.08 -7.89
N SER A 243 -7.22 -11.69 -8.41
CA SER A 243 -6.18 -12.37 -7.66
C SER A 243 -4.81 -11.78 -7.97
N ASN A 244 -3.96 -11.70 -6.94
CA ASN A 244 -2.59 -11.19 -7.11
C ASN A 244 -1.75 -12.17 -7.94
N VAL A 245 -0.81 -11.64 -8.72
CA VAL A 245 0.12 -12.34 -9.62
C VAL A 245 -0.52 -12.96 -10.87
N THR A 246 -1.81 -13.30 -10.87
CA THR A 246 -2.53 -13.75 -12.09
C THR A 246 -3.29 -12.62 -12.78
N ASP A 247 -4.12 -11.89 -12.04
CA ASP A 247 -5.01 -10.85 -12.58
C ASP A 247 -4.45 -9.45 -12.25
N ILE A 248 -3.84 -9.30 -11.08
CA ILE A 248 -3.17 -8.08 -10.58
C ILE A 248 -1.64 -8.27 -10.59
N GLY A 249 -0.92 -7.35 -11.23
CA GLY A 249 0.55 -7.25 -11.22
C GLY A 249 1.10 -6.38 -10.08
N GLU A 250 2.07 -5.52 -10.39
CA GLU A 250 2.58 -4.51 -9.44
C GLU A 250 1.47 -3.50 -9.11
N ALA A 251 1.36 -3.15 -7.83
CA ALA A 251 0.50 -2.07 -7.36
C ALA A 251 1.34 -0.97 -6.68
N ARG A 252 0.96 0.29 -6.91
CA ARG A 252 1.52 1.49 -6.29
C ARG A 252 0.53 2.04 -5.30
N ILE A 253 0.96 2.15 -4.04
CA ILE A 253 0.13 2.64 -2.95
C ILE A 253 0.62 4.03 -2.57
N THR A 254 -0.18 5.06 -2.86
CA THR A 254 0.14 6.44 -2.48
C THR A 254 -0.62 6.82 -1.21
N MET A 255 0.13 7.22 -0.17
CA MET A 255 -0.39 7.54 1.16
C MET A 255 0.02 8.96 1.57
N LYS A 256 -0.96 9.81 1.91
CA LYS A 256 -0.77 11.20 2.32
C LYS A 256 -1.10 11.39 3.80
N VAL A 257 -0.17 11.96 4.55
CA VAL A 257 -0.32 12.26 5.99
C VAL A 257 0.27 13.63 6.35
N ALA A 258 -0.30 14.32 7.33
CA ALA A 258 0.19 15.62 7.77
C ALA A 258 1.67 15.59 8.18
N GLN A 259 2.42 16.59 7.72
CA GLN A 259 3.82 16.82 8.10
C GLN A 259 4.03 16.87 9.62
N MET A 260 3.03 17.32 10.40
CA MET A 260 3.12 17.39 11.86
C MET A 260 3.27 16.01 12.51
N TRP A 261 2.51 15.01 12.05
CA TRP A 261 2.69 13.62 12.49
C TRP A 261 4.06 13.10 12.06
N VAL A 262 4.43 13.29 10.78
CA VAL A 262 5.73 12.83 10.25
C VAL A 262 6.90 13.38 11.07
N ASP A 263 6.91 14.67 11.41
CA ASP A 263 7.93 15.28 12.26
C ASP A 263 7.89 14.75 13.70
N ALA A 264 6.71 14.55 14.28
CA ALA A 264 6.55 13.96 15.62
C ALA A 264 7.12 12.53 15.70
N GLN A 265 6.97 11.76 14.63
CA GLN A 265 7.52 10.39 14.50
C GLN A 265 9.01 10.35 14.10
N GLY A 266 9.70 11.50 14.02
CA GLY A 266 11.13 11.56 13.72
C GLY A 266 11.49 11.67 12.24
N GLY A 267 10.56 12.12 11.40
CA GLY A 267 10.77 12.49 10.01
C GLY A 267 10.65 11.33 9.01
N THR A 268 10.47 11.70 7.73
CA THR A 268 10.21 10.78 6.59
C THR A 268 11.19 9.61 6.49
N ALA A 269 12.45 9.80 6.88
CA ALA A 269 13.46 8.75 6.90
C ALA A 269 13.07 7.52 7.74
N ASN A 270 12.20 7.70 8.74
CA ASN A 270 11.71 6.67 9.65
C ASN A 270 10.30 6.15 9.31
N THR A 271 9.60 6.73 8.32
CA THR A 271 8.25 6.32 7.91
C THR A 271 8.31 5.39 6.69
N ARG A 272 7.60 4.27 6.69
CA ARG A 272 7.49 3.34 5.54
C ARG A 272 6.06 2.86 5.36
N ILE A 273 5.71 2.46 4.13
CA ILE A 273 4.48 1.72 3.86
C ILE A 273 4.74 0.24 4.12
N PHE A 274 3.83 -0.40 4.84
CA PHE A 274 3.83 -1.84 5.14
C PHE A 274 2.71 -2.52 4.37
N ARG A 275 2.89 -3.81 4.06
CA ARG A 275 1.90 -4.70 3.48
C ARG A 275 1.70 -5.91 4.39
N SER A 276 0.44 -6.24 4.67
CA SER A 276 0.00 -7.48 5.34
C SER A 276 -0.85 -8.26 4.34
N GLY A 277 -0.24 -9.22 3.64
CA GLY A 277 -0.82 -9.99 2.55
C GLY A 277 -1.91 -10.98 2.97
N ASP A 278 -2.89 -11.18 2.08
CA ASP A 278 -4.04 -12.10 2.28
C ASP A 278 -3.62 -13.57 2.51
N ASP A 279 -2.40 -13.93 2.09
CA ASP A 279 -1.77 -15.24 2.23
C ASP A 279 -0.90 -15.37 3.50
N GLY A 280 -0.88 -14.35 4.35
CA GLY A 280 -0.02 -14.24 5.53
C GLY A 280 1.42 -13.80 5.24
N THR A 281 1.72 -13.37 4.01
CA THR A 281 2.98 -12.65 3.74
C THR A 281 2.96 -11.28 4.39
N ARG A 282 4.14 -10.74 4.69
CA ARG A 282 4.30 -9.44 5.34
C ARG A 282 5.56 -8.76 4.83
N GLN A 283 5.51 -7.46 4.61
CA GLN A 283 6.58 -6.74 3.92
C GLN A 283 6.66 -5.28 4.38
N VAL A 284 7.87 -4.76 4.47
CA VAL A 284 8.15 -3.32 4.46
C VAL A 284 8.45 -2.96 3.00
N LEU A 285 7.62 -2.11 2.38
CA LEU A 285 7.76 -1.77 0.97
C LEU A 285 8.96 -0.84 0.74
N ASP A 286 9.56 -0.88 -0.45
CA ASP A 286 10.45 0.20 -0.89
C ASP A 286 9.56 1.45 -1.01
N THR A 287 9.78 2.42 -0.11
CA THR A 287 8.89 3.56 0.10
C THR A 287 9.67 4.84 -0.18
N ILE A 288 9.20 5.64 -1.13
CA ILE A 288 9.76 6.94 -1.50
C ILE A 288 8.83 8.08 -1.09
N VAL A 289 9.38 9.28 -0.97
CA VAL A 289 8.59 10.51 -0.79
C VAL A 289 8.54 11.24 -2.13
N ILE A 290 7.37 11.29 -2.75
CA ILE A 290 7.18 11.90 -4.08
C ILE A 290 6.85 13.40 -4.01
N GLY A 291 6.46 13.91 -2.83
CA GLY A 291 6.26 15.35 -2.63
C GLY A 291 5.55 15.74 -1.34
N GLN A 292 5.04 16.97 -1.33
CA GLN A 292 4.17 17.52 -0.29
C GLN A 292 3.06 18.34 -0.96
N VAL A 293 1.81 18.20 -0.53
CA VAL A 293 0.67 18.98 -0.99
C VAL A 293 -0.24 19.34 0.19
N ASP A 294 -0.68 20.59 0.27
CA ASP A 294 -1.56 21.13 1.31
C ASP A 294 -1.16 20.84 2.77
N GLY A 295 0.14 20.63 3.00
CA GLY A 295 0.73 20.29 4.31
C GLY A 295 0.98 18.79 4.52
N ASN A 296 0.38 17.93 3.71
CA ASN A 296 0.54 16.48 3.77
C ASN A 296 1.76 16.02 2.95
N ILE A 297 2.62 15.19 3.54
CA ILE A 297 3.68 14.46 2.84
C ILE A 297 3.06 13.31 2.07
N ILE A 298 3.52 13.13 0.83
CA ILE A 298 3.08 12.08 -0.09
C ILE A 298 4.15 10.97 -0.11
N PHE A 299 3.82 9.82 0.47
CA PHE A 299 4.61 8.60 0.38
C PHE A 299 4.06 7.72 -0.74
N GLU A 300 4.93 7.11 -1.55
CA GLU A 300 4.60 6.07 -2.53
C GLU A 300 5.33 4.78 -2.13
N GLY A 301 4.62 3.64 -2.15
CA GLY A 301 5.18 2.32 -1.88
C GLY A 301 4.83 1.33 -3.00
N ALA A 302 5.83 0.64 -3.52
CA ALA A 302 5.65 -0.36 -4.57
C ALA A 302 5.39 -1.75 -3.97
N SER A 303 4.31 -2.40 -4.42
CA SER A 303 3.83 -3.71 -3.99
C SER A 303 3.88 -4.70 -5.16
N PRO A 304 4.98 -5.46 -5.33
CA PRO A 304 5.12 -6.42 -6.43
C PRO A 304 4.20 -7.65 -6.26
N ASP A 305 3.77 -7.94 -5.04
CA ASP A 305 2.87 -9.05 -4.71
C ASP A 305 1.38 -8.61 -4.73
N GLY A 306 1.04 -7.60 -5.53
CA GLY A 306 -0.30 -7.08 -5.73
C GLY A 306 -0.94 -6.41 -4.49
N LEU A 307 -2.26 -6.25 -4.53
CA LEU A 307 -3.05 -5.54 -3.51
C LEU A 307 -3.33 -6.39 -2.27
N SER A 308 -3.39 -5.77 -1.10
CA SER A 308 -3.86 -6.36 0.16
C SER A 308 -4.06 -5.21 1.17
N VAL A 309 -3.98 -5.47 2.48
CA VAL A 309 -3.98 -4.41 3.50
C VAL A 309 -2.62 -3.71 3.55
N PHE A 310 -2.64 -2.38 3.46
CA PHE A 310 -1.47 -1.52 3.57
C PHE A 310 -1.58 -0.58 4.78
N GLY A 311 -0.45 -0.13 5.31
CA GLY A 311 -0.42 0.83 6.41
C GLY A 311 0.81 1.73 6.38
N LEU A 312 0.65 3.00 6.77
CA LEU A 312 1.75 3.95 6.86
C LEU A 312 2.31 3.97 8.28
N VAL A 313 3.52 3.44 8.45
CA VAL A 313 4.08 3.04 9.75
C VAL A 313 5.33 3.86 10.07
N ALA A 314 5.41 4.36 11.31
CA ALA A 314 6.59 4.98 11.88
C ALA A 314 7.47 3.94 12.58
N LEU A 315 8.78 3.98 12.31
CA LEU A 315 9.75 3.00 12.81
C LEU A 315 10.81 3.62 13.70
N SER A 316 11.16 2.92 14.77
CA SER A 316 12.36 3.17 15.54
C SER A 316 13.48 2.24 15.07
N THR A 317 14.66 2.81 14.83
CA THR A 317 15.87 2.00 14.72
C THR A 317 16.20 1.47 16.11
N LYS A 318 16.14 0.14 16.27
CA LYS A 318 16.49 -0.53 17.52
C LYS A 318 17.98 -0.35 17.78
N LEU A 319 18.35 0.68 18.54
CA LEU A 319 19.74 0.91 18.96
C LEU A 319 20.31 -0.41 19.52
N PRO A 320 21.48 -0.88 19.04
CA PRO A 320 22.11 -2.06 19.60
C PRO A 320 22.34 -1.80 21.08
N SER A 321 21.66 -2.56 21.94
CA SER A 321 21.55 -2.24 23.36
C SER A 321 22.95 -2.17 23.96
N SER A 322 23.37 -0.96 24.34
CA SER A 322 24.72 -0.69 24.86
C SER A 322 25.03 -1.72 25.93
N VAL A 323 26.08 -2.52 25.69
CA VAL A 323 26.38 -3.74 26.47
C VAL A 323 26.34 -3.38 27.95
N ALA A 324 25.41 -3.98 28.69
CA ALA A 324 25.08 -3.54 30.04
C ALA A 324 26.34 -3.57 30.92
N SER A 325 26.87 -2.40 31.26
CA SER A 325 28.13 -2.25 31.98
C SER A 325 28.08 -3.03 33.28
N THR A 326 28.79 -4.17 33.32
CA THR A 326 28.78 -5.09 34.45
C THR A 326 29.13 -4.33 35.72
N PRO A 327 28.30 -4.38 36.79
CA PRO A 327 28.56 -3.61 37.99
C PRO A 327 29.93 -3.95 38.58
N MET A 328 30.85 -2.98 38.53
CA MET A 328 32.18 -3.15 39.10
C MET A 328 32.03 -3.39 40.62
N PRO A 329 32.69 -4.41 41.19
CA PRO A 329 32.45 -4.79 42.59
C PRO A 329 32.84 -3.65 43.53
N ALA A 330 31.85 -3.05 44.18
CA ALA A 330 32.05 -1.93 45.08
C ALA A 330 32.83 -2.36 46.33
N THR A 331 34.02 -1.77 46.52
CA THR A 331 34.91 -2.10 47.65
C THR A 331 34.23 -1.78 48.98
N THR A 332 34.04 -2.81 49.81
CA THR A 332 33.41 -2.67 51.12
C THR A 332 34.25 -1.79 52.07
N LEU A 333 33.67 -0.68 52.53
CA LEU A 333 34.19 0.10 53.65
C LEU A 333 33.16 0.11 54.79
N THR A 334 33.47 -0.60 55.87
CA THR A 334 32.59 -0.81 57.02
C THR A 334 32.68 0.35 58.02
N PRO A 335 31.56 1.01 58.40
CA PRO A 335 31.51 1.88 59.56
C PRO A 335 31.20 1.08 60.84
N THR A 336 32.00 1.29 61.88
CA THR A 336 31.90 0.60 63.18
C THR A 336 30.68 1.03 64.01
N ILE A 337 30.02 0.08 64.68
CA ILE A 337 28.90 0.32 65.60
C ILE A 337 29.41 0.65 67.02
N VAL A 338 28.79 1.61 67.71
CA VAL A 338 28.89 1.82 69.16
C VAL A 338 27.48 2.00 69.75
N PRO A 339 27.06 1.26 70.81
CA PRO A 339 25.64 1.20 71.24
C PRO A 339 25.33 1.82 72.63
N THR A 340 24.13 2.41 72.79
CA THR A 340 23.39 2.71 74.06
C THR A 340 22.05 3.41 73.71
N THR A 341 20.90 3.30 74.39
CA THR A 341 20.30 2.33 75.36
C THR A 341 18.80 2.65 75.59
N THR A 342 17.95 1.65 75.87
CA THR A 342 16.64 1.75 76.60
C THR A 342 15.50 2.45 75.81
N ALA A 343 14.20 2.05 75.82
CA ALA A 343 13.37 1.47 76.88
C ALA A 343 12.42 0.30 76.44
N THR A 344 11.42 -0.02 77.29
CA THR A 344 10.83 -1.38 77.46
C THR A 344 9.26 -1.39 77.35
N PRO A 345 8.45 -2.45 77.63
CA PRO A 345 7.73 -3.14 76.52
C PRO A 345 6.21 -3.46 76.72
N ARG A 346 5.60 -4.07 75.67
CA ARG A 346 4.43 -5.02 75.71
C ARG A 346 3.04 -4.34 75.92
N PRO A 347 1.87 -4.88 75.47
CA PRO A 347 1.56 -6.24 75.02
C PRO A 347 0.92 -6.48 73.63
N THR A 348 1.04 -7.75 73.20
CA THR A 348 0.36 -8.40 72.07
C THR A 348 -1.08 -8.81 72.41
N LEU A 349 -1.99 -8.78 71.43
CA LEU A 349 -3.17 -9.65 71.37
C LEU A 349 -3.37 -10.20 69.94
N THR A 350 -3.96 -11.39 69.83
CA THR A 350 -4.02 -12.20 68.60
C THR A 350 -5.45 -12.73 68.41
N LEU A 351 -6.06 -12.58 67.22
CA LEU A 351 -7.29 -13.30 66.83
C LEU A 351 -7.41 -13.55 65.31
N LYS A 352 -8.04 -14.68 64.95
CA LYS A 352 -8.45 -15.18 63.61
C LYS A 352 -9.33 -16.44 63.86
N PRO A 353 -10.27 -16.89 62.98
CA PRO A 353 -11.09 -16.22 61.94
C PRO A 353 -12.62 -16.39 62.20
N SER A 354 -13.49 -15.87 61.32
CA SER A 354 -14.71 -16.57 60.84
C SER A 354 -15.38 -15.85 59.63
N SER A 355 -16.48 -16.40 59.11
CA SER A 355 -17.10 -16.09 57.79
C SER A 355 -18.63 -15.83 57.84
N VAL A 356 -19.33 -15.86 56.66
CA VAL A 356 -20.82 -15.95 56.46
C VAL A 356 -21.60 -14.60 56.52
N PRO A 357 -22.66 -14.31 55.70
CA PRO A 357 -22.95 -14.64 54.28
C PRO A 357 -23.58 -13.47 53.44
N THR A 358 -24.03 -13.78 52.22
CA THR A 358 -24.89 -12.97 51.33
C THR A 358 -26.37 -12.87 51.78
N PRO A 359 -27.10 -11.77 51.52
CA PRO A 359 -28.56 -11.70 51.66
C PRO A 359 -29.34 -11.97 50.34
N THR A 360 -30.52 -12.57 50.46
CA THR A 360 -31.48 -12.81 49.36
C THR A 360 -32.78 -12.03 49.62
N ALA A 361 -33.46 -11.55 48.58
CA ALA A 361 -34.79 -10.93 48.66
C ALA A 361 -35.79 -11.59 47.69
N SER A 362 -37.09 -11.54 47.99
CA SER A 362 -38.11 -12.38 47.34
C SER A 362 -39.40 -11.64 46.97
N SER A 363 -39.95 -11.98 45.80
CA SER A 363 -41.39 -12.05 45.43
C SER A 363 -42.41 -11.08 46.06
N ASN A 364 -43.13 -10.29 45.23
CA ASN A 364 -44.58 -10.48 44.97
C ASN A 364 -45.25 -9.31 44.23
N SER A 365 -46.07 -9.62 43.22
CA SER A 365 -47.36 -8.93 42.91
C SER A 365 -48.13 -9.69 41.80
N ARG A 366 -49.41 -9.33 41.55
CA ARG A 366 -50.44 -10.16 40.89
C ARG A 366 -51.20 -9.37 39.79
N PRO A 367 -51.68 -9.99 38.69
CA PRO A 367 -52.01 -9.27 37.43
C PRO A 367 -53.47 -8.80 37.27
N VAL A 368 -53.73 -8.07 36.17
CA VAL A 368 -55.04 -7.53 35.69
C VAL A 368 -55.15 -7.68 34.14
N GLN A 369 -56.38 -7.63 33.57
CA GLN A 369 -56.75 -7.77 32.14
C GLN A 369 -57.90 -6.77 31.80
N ILE A 370 -58.42 -6.48 30.60
CA ILE A 370 -58.50 -7.01 29.19
C ILE A 370 -58.55 -5.77 28.21
N PRO A 371 -58.73 -5.78 26.85
CA PRO A 371 -59.17 -6.81 25.87
C PRO A 371 -58.25 -6.96 24.60
N PRO A 372 -58.63 -7.71 23.52
CA PRO A 372 -57.73 -8.09 22.40
C PRO A 372 -58.08 -7.60 20.96
N THR A 373 -57.08 -7.71 20.04
CA THR A 373 -57.16 -7.80 18.53
C THR A 373 -57.45 -6.52 17.69
N PRO A 374 -57.08 -6.42 16.38
CA PRO A 374 -57.11 -7.43 15.29
C PRO A 374 -55.76 -7.97 14.78
N ALA A 375 -55.84 -8.96 13.88
CA ALA A 375 -54.74 -9.83 13.45
C ALA A 375 -53.98 -9.37 12.18
N ALA A 376 -52.82 -10.01 11.94
CA ALA A 376 -52.11 -10.01 10.66
C ALA A 376 -51.78 -11.46 10.22
N THR A 377 -51.62 -11.64 8.91
CA THR A 377 -51.61 -12.88 8.12
C THR A 377 -50.48 -13.87 8.48
N PRO A 378 -50.71 -15.21 8.41
CA PRO A 378 -49.64 -16.20 8.63
C PRO A 378 -48.63 -16.24 7.46
N LYS A 379 -47.33 -16.30 7.78
CA LYS A 379 -46.26 -16.65 6.83
C LYS A 379 -45.72 -18.05 7.18
N THR A 380 -45.42 -18.86 6.16
CA THR A 380 -45.11 -20.29 6.28
C THR A 380 -43.72 -20.57 6.85
N THR A 381 -43.64 -21.51 7.80
CA THR A 381 -42.38 -22.01 8.38
C THR A 381 -41.71 -23.03 7.46
N PRO A 382 -40.43 -22.87 7.07
CA PRO A 382 -39.61 -23.95 6.53
C PRO A 382 -39.27 -24.99 7.61
N MET A 383 -39.08 -26.24 7.19
CA MET A 383 -38.69 -27.36 8.06
C MET A 383 -37.19 -27.27 8.43
N PRO A 384 -36.76 -27.67 9.65
CA PRO A 384 -35.34 -27.66 10.00
C PRO A 384 -34.53 -28.69 9.20
N THR A 385 -33.46 -28.22 8.55
CA THR A 385 -32.45 -29.04 7.88
C THR A 385 -31.70 -29.92 8.89
N PRO A 386 -31.46 -31.21 8.63
CA PRO A 386 -30.72 -32.08 9.54
C PRO A 386 -29.25 -31.67 9.64
N THR A 387 -28.74 -31.51 10.86
CA THR A 387 -27.32 -31.26 11.14
C THR A 387 -26.47 -32.46 10.70
N VAL A 388 -25.56 -32.25 9.75
CA VAL A 388 -24.51 -33.23 9.44
C VAL A 388 -23.46 -33.19 10.54
N VAL A 389 -23.27 -34.32 11.23
CA VAL A 389 -22.19 -34.47 12.22
C VAL A 389 -20.89 -34.81 11.48
N PRO A 390 -19.82 -34.01 11.59
CA PRO A 390 -18.54 -34.35 10.99
C PRO A 390 -17.94 -35.58 11.69
N THR A 391 -17.52 -36.57 10.90
CA THR A 391 -16.80 -37.75 11.42
C THR A 391 -15.39 -37.33 11.84
N PRO A 392 -14.88 -37.76 13.02
CA PRO A 392 -13.54 -37.40 13.46
C PRO A 392 -12.47 -38.00 12.54
N ILE A 393 -11.58 -37.14 12.04
CA ILE A 393 -10.41 -37.53 11.24
C ILE A 393 -9.42 -38.26 12.17
N PRO A 394 -8.81 -39.39 11.75
CA PRO A 394 -7.82 -40.09 12.55
C PRO A 394 -6.55 -39.25 12.74
N VAL A 395 -6.23 -38.93 14.00
CA VAL A 395 -5.00 -38.21 14.38
C VAL A 395 -3.78 -39.06 14.05
N GLN A 396 -2.87 -38.54 13.22
CA GLN A 396 -1.58 -39.19 12.95
C GLN A 396 -0.63 -39.04 14.15
N SER A 397 0.09 -40.11 14.47
CA SER A 397 1.00 -40.15 15.63
C SER A 397 2.27 -39.31 15.36
N PRO A 398 2.77 -38.53 16.34
CA PRO A 398 4.02 -37.79 16.18
C PRO A 398 5.23 -38.73 16.13
N THR A 399 6.12 -38.48 15.18
CA THR A 399 7.44 -39.13 15.06
C THR A 399 8.34 -38.74 16.24
N PRO A 400 9.14 -39.66 16.82
CA PRO A 400 9.91 -39.37 18.04
C PRO A 400 11.05 -38.36 17.81
N VAL A 401 11.19 -37.43 18.76
CA VAL A 401 12.31 -36.48 18.88
C VAL A 401 13.58 -37.22 19.32
N PRO A 402 14.76 -36.96 18.72
CA PRO A 402 16.02 -37.55 19.19
C PRO A 402 16.45 -36.96 20.55
N SER A 403 16.81 -37.84 21.49
CA SER A 403 17.26 -37.45 22.83
C SER A 403 18.61 -36.72 22.82
N PRO A 404 18.86 -35.79 23.77
CA PRO A 404 20.16 -35.14 23.92
C PRO A 404 21.24 -36.13 24.35
N MET A 405 22.44 -35.96 23.81
CA MET A 405 23.60 -36.83 24.06
C MET A 405 24.34 -36.41 25.34
N SER A 406 24.58 -37.36 26.26
CA SER A 406 25.31 -37.13 27.51
C SER A 406 26.79 -36.73 27.27
N PRO A 407 27.39 -35.93 28.16
CA PRO A 407 28.71 -35.36 27.94
C PRO A 407 29.84 -36.40 27.96
N THR A 408 30.81 -36.23 27.06
CA THR A 408 32.06 -37.00 27.03
C THR A 408 33.14 -36.41 27.95
N THR A 409 34.00 -37.29 28.47
CA THR A 409 34.94 -36.98 29.55
C THR A 409 36.12 -36.11 29.09
N SER A 410 36.60 -35.24 29.98
CA SER A 410 37.80 -34.44 29.77
C SER A 410 39.09 -35.26 29.84
N THR A 411 39.95 -35.11 28.82
CA THR A 411 41.32 -35.65 28.79
C THR A 411 42.30 -34.61 29.34
N PRO A 412 43.25 -34.98 30.24
CA PRO A 412 44.15 -34.01 30.85
C PRO A 412 45.22 -33.47 29.89
N THR A 413 45.42 -32.14 29.93
CA THR A 413 46.44 -31.42 29.18
C THR A 413 47.86 -31.82 29.60
N GLN A 414 48.72 -32.19 28.65
CA GLN A 414 50.17 -32.28 28.90
C GLN A 414 50.84 -30.91 28.71
N ILE A 415 51.81 -30.62 29.59
CA ILE A 415 52.54 -29.34 29.61
C ILE A 415 53.74 -29.44 28.66
N PRO A 416 53.89 -28.54 27.66
CA PRO A 416 55.10 -28.51 26.83
C PRO A 416 56.30 -27.95 27.64
N PRO A 417 57.53 -28.46 27.43
CA PRO A 417 58.70 -28.05 28.19
C PRO A 417 59.20 -26.64 27.83
N THR A 418 59.77 -25.95 28.83
CA THR A 418 60.34 -24.60 28.71
C THR A 418 61.46 -24.51 27.66
N PRO A 419 61.44 -23.54 26.73
CA PRO A 419 62.53 -23.33 25.77
C PRO A 419 63.75 -22.66 26.42
N THR A 420 64.95 -23.15 26.06
CA THR A 420 66.25 -22.60 26.47
C THR A 420 66.51 -21.23 25.83
N PRO A 421 67.06 -20.23 26.55
CA PRO A 421 67.39 -18.93 25.98
C PRO A 421 68.47 -19.06 24.89
N THR A 422 68.09 -18.76 23.65
CA THR A 422 68.99 -18.70 22.49
C THR A 422 69.21 -17.23 22.11
N GLN A 423 70.41 -16.90 21.62
CA GLN A 423 70.82 -15.51 21.38
C GLN A 423 70.00 -14.81 20.30
N ILE A 424 69.80 -13.49 20.46
CA ILE A 424 69.08 -12.63 19.51
C ILE A 424 69.98 -12.38 18.28
N PRO A 425 69.57 -12.78 17.06
CA PRO A 425 70.26 -12.38 15.84
C PRO A 425 69.96 -10.90 15.49
N PRO A 426 70.86 -10.20 14.79
CA PRO A 426 70.66 -8.79 14.46
C PRO A 426 69.48 -8.58 13.50
N THR A 427 68.74 -7.48 13.72
CA THR A 427 67.55 -7.11 12.95
C THR A 427 67.85 -6.96 11.44
N PRO A 428 67.15 -7.66 10.55
CA PRO A 428 67.26 -7.42 9.12
C PRO A 428 66.64 -6.08 8.73
N THR A 429 67.29 -5.36 7.81
CA THR A 429 66.76 -4.15 7.17
C THR A 429 65.40 -4.45 6.52
N PRO A 430 64.39 -3.56 6.61
CA PRO A 430 63.07 -3.83 6.04
C PRO A 430 63.11 -3.88 4.51
N THR A 431 63.11 -5.09 3.96
CA THR A 431 62.80 -5.33 2.55
C THR A 431 61.34 -4.95 2.31
N GLN A 432 61.10 -4.03 1.38
CA GLN A 432 59.75 -3.62 1.00
C GLN A 432 59.01 -4.82 0.40
N ILE A 433 57.94 -5.27 1.07
CA ILE A 433 57.08 -6.34 0.58
C ILE A 433 56.37 -5.82 -0.68
N PRO A 434 56.43 -6.53 -1.83
CA PRO A 434 55.63 -6.17 -3.00
C PRO A 434 54.15 -6.15 -2.59
N PRO A 435 53.35 -5.16 -3.02
CA PRO A 435 51.94 -5.13 -2.66
C PRO A 435 51.27 -6.44 -3.10
N THR A 436 50.67 -7.15 -2.16
CA THR A 436 49.80 -8.29 -2.47
C THR A 436 48.79 -7.81 -3.51
N PRO A 437 48.64 -8.48 -4.66
CA PRO A 437 47.64 -8.07 -5.64
C PRO A 437 46.28 -8.15 -4.95
N THR A 438 45.61 -7.01 -4.80
CA THR A 438 44.21 -6.96 -4.40
C THR A 438 43.46 -7.93 -5.30
N PRO A 439 42.68 -8.90 -4.75
CA PRO A 439 41.88 -9.76 -5.60
C PRO A 439 40.96 -8.87 -6.42
N THR A 440 41.15 -8.86 -7.74
CA THR A 440 40.21 -8.19 -8.64
C THR A 440 38.88 -8.90 -8.48
N SER A 441 37.94 -8.27 -7.80
CA SER A 441 36.55 -8.71 -7.82
C SER A 441 36.14 -8.81 -9.28
N VAL A 442 35.46 -9.90 -9.64
CA VAL A 442 34.60 -9.84 -10.82
C VAL A 442 33.60 -8.74 -10.50
N PRO A 443 33.51 -7.65 -11.28
CA PRO A 443 32.63 -6.54 -10.97
C PRO A 443 31.22 -7.09 -10.85
N ASN A 444 30.57 -6.83 -9.72
CA ASN A 444 29.33 -7.50 -9.32
C ASN A 444 28.15 -6.85 -10.05
N THR A 445 28.06 -7.11 -11.36
CA THR A 445 27.09 -6.46 -12.24
C THR A 445 25.67 -6.89 -11.87
N ALA A 446 24.91 -5.99 -11.27
CA ALA A 446 23.47 -6.17 -11.10
C ALA A 446 22.80 -6.34 -12.46
N SER A 447 21.89 -7.30 -12.57
CA SER A 447 21.18 -7.61 -13.81
C SER A 447 19.69 -7.50 -13.61
N VAL A 448 19.08 -6.49 -14.23
CA VAL A 448 17.64 -6.28 -14.31
C VAL A 448 17.14 -6.83 -15.64
N THR A 449 15.96 -7.44 -15.65
CA THR A 449 15.20 -7.84 -16.85
C THR A 449 14.03 -6.89 -17.02
N VAL A 450 13.83 -6.37 -18.23
CA VAL A 450 12.72 -5.47 -18.58
C VAL A 450 11.73 -6.26 -19.43
N LYS A 451 10.55 -6.51 -18.87
CA LYS A 451 9.46 -7.36 -19.42
C LYS A 451 8.16 -7.13 -18.63
N ASN A 452 7.01 -7.57 -19.13
CA ASN A 452 5.70 -7.49 -18.43
C ASN A 452 5.47 -6.15 -17.67
N PHE A 453 5.83 -5.01 -18.27
CA PHE A 453 5.68 -3.68 -17.65
C PHE A 453 6.29 -3.57 -16.24
N ALA A 454 7.44 -4.23 -16.05
CA ALA A 454 8.17 -4.24 -14.79
C ALA A 454 9.70 -4.28 -15.00
N PHE A 455 10.43 -3.79 -14.00
CA PHE A 455 11.85 -4.03 -13.83
C PHE A 455 12.03 -5.22 -12.89
N VAL A 456 12.72 -6.29 -13.31
CA VAL A 456 12.78 -7.56 -12.58
C VAL A 456 14.23 -8.00 -12.35
N PRO A 457 14.78 -7.92 -11.12
CA PRO A 457 14.17 -7.31 -9.92
C PRO A 457 14.09 -5.79 -10.01
N MET A 458 13.12 -5.20 -9.31
CA MET A 458 12.87 -3.75 -9.26
C MET A 458 14.03 -3.00 -8.61
N THR A 459 14.47 -3.52 -7.46
CA THR A 459 15.57 -2.98 -6.66
C THR A 459 16.80 -3.87 -6.80
N VAL A 460 17.95 -3.24 -7.09
CA VAL A 460 19.26 -3.91 -7.20
C VAL A 460 20.32 -3.16 -6.42
N SER A 461 21.37 -3.88 -5.98
CA SER A 461 22.51 -3.30 -5.27
C SER A 461 23.82 -3.53 -6.00
N VAL A 462 24.69 -2.52 -6.07
CA VAL A 462 26.03 -2.56 -6.66
C VAL A 462 27.03 -1.80 -5.78
N GLY A 463 28.32 -2.13 -5.83
CA GLY A 463 29.35 -1.32 -5.16
C GLY A 463 29.67 -0.02 -5.92
N VAL A 464 30.25 0.97 -5.23
CA VAL A 464 30.79 2.18 -5.89
C VAL A 464 31.80 1.80 -6.98
N GLY A 465 31.55 2.24 -8.22
CA GLY A 465 32.35 1.96 -9.41
C GLY A 465 31.88 0.72 -10.19
N GLU A 466 30.83 0.03 -9.76
CA GLU A 466 30.23 -1.11 -10.46
C GLU A 466 29.03 -0.70 -11.33
N THR A 467 28.49 -1.65 -12.09
CA THR A 467 27.61 -1.40 -13.23
C THR A 467 26.30 -2.18 -13.10
N ALA A 468 25.15 -1.50 -13.13
CA ALA A 468 23.87 -2.15 -13.33
C ALA A 468 23.59 -2.33 -14.84
N THR A 469 22.98 -3.44 -15.22
CA THR A 469 22.64 -3.78 -16.61
C THR A 469 21.19 -4.19 -16.72
N TRP A 470 20.46 -3.54 -17.62
CA TRP A 470 19.06 -3.83 -17.95
C TRP A 470 18.98 -4.59 -19.26
N ASN A 471 18.22 -5.68 -19.28
CA ASN A 471 18.07 -6.59 -20.40
C ASN A 471 16.61 -6.57 -20.88
N PHE A 472 16.36 -5.98 -22.03
CA PHE A 472 15.03 -5.84 -22.63
C PHE A 472 14.66 -7.14 -23.33
N ALA A 473 13.59 -7.78 -22.85
CA ALA A 473 13.16 -9.10 -23.31
C ALA A 473 11.78 -9.11 -23.99
N GLN A 474 10.99 -8.05 -23.81
CA GLN A 474 9.61 -7.90 -24.25
C GLN A 474 9.23 -6.41 -24.18
N GLY A 475 8.24 -5.98 -24.99
CA GLY A 475 7.74 -4.60 -25.04
C GLY A 475 8.78 -3.60 -25.56
N ILE A 476 8.40 -2.31 -25.67
CA ILE A 476 9.34 -1.21 -25.91
C ILE A 476 9.45 -0.43 -24.61
N HIS A 477 10.63 -0.39 -24.00
CA HIS A 477 10.84 0.27 -22.72
C HIS A 477 12.06 1.18 -22.74
N THR A 478 12.22 1.97 -21.69
CA THR A 478 13.43 2.75 -21.39
C THR A 478 13.88 2.48 -19.95
N THR A 479 15.09 2.89 -19.62
CA THR A 479 15.53 3.10 -18.23
C THR A 479 16.05 4.52 -18.16
N THR A 480 15.43 5.39 -17.38
CA THR A 480 15.80 6.79 -17.24
C THR A 480 15.99 7.14 -15.78
N GLY A 481 17.20 7.56 -15.41
CA GLY A 481 17.54 7.97 -14.04
C GLY A 481 16.87 9.28 -13.64
N ILE A 482 16.27 9.32 -12.44
CA ILE A 482 15.55 10.47 -11.90
C ILE A 482 16.18 10.97 -10.60
N GLY A 483 16.14 12.29 -10.39
CA GLY A 483 16.71 12.93 -9.20
C GLY A 483 18.20 13.26 -9.34
N SER A 484 19.04 12.57 -8.56
CA SER A 484 20.44 12.96 -8.28
C SER A 484 21.44 12.68 -9.40
N GLU A 485 21.23 11.62 -10.19
CA GLU A 485 22.06 11.24 -11.33
C GLU A 485 21.15 10.82 -12.48
N SER A 486 21.33 11.41 -13.66
CA SER A 486 20.49 11.15 -14.83
C SER A 486 21.22 10.33 -15.88
N TRP A 487 20.50 9.34 -16.41
CA TRP A 487 20.89 8.54 -17.58
C TRP A 487 19.65 8.25 -18.41
N SER A 488 19.82 7.79 -19.65
CA SER A 488 18.73 7.17 -20.41
C SER A 488 19.26 6.08 -21.34
N SER A 489 18.49 5.01 -21.51
CA SER A 489 18.78 3.95 -22.47
C SER A 489 18.37 4.27 -23.92
N GLY A 490 17.51 5.28 -24.10
CA GLY A 490 16.63 5.41 -25.26
C GLY A 490 15.62 4.25 -25.37
N ASN A 491 14.67 4.36 -26.29
CA ASN A 491 13.66 3.33 -26.56
C ASN A 491 14.30 2.01 -27.00
N LYS A 492 13.97 0.91 -26.30
CA LYS A 492 14.57 -0.42 -26.46
C LYS A 492 13.49 -1.49 -26.52
N SER A 493 13.41 -2.19 -27.66
CA SER A 493 12.55 -3.37 -27.83
C SER A 493 13.25 -4.70 -27.53
N SER A 494 14.58 -4.70 -27.46
CA SER A 494 15.41 -5.88 -27.20
C SER A 494 16.86 -5.50 -26.87
N GLY A 495 17.65 -6.48 -26.41
CA GLY A 495 19.07 -6.31 -26.11
C GLY A 495 19.30 -5.75 -24.71
N SER A 496 20.38 -4.98 -24.50
CA SER A 496 20.70 -4.45 -23.17
C SER A 496 21.15 -2.99 -23.15
N PHE A 497 21.18 -2.43 -21.96
CA PHE A 497 21.76 -1.13 -21.59
C PHE A 497 22.47 -1.28 -20.24
N SER A 498 23.55 -0.52 -20.01
CA SER A 498 24.34 -0.61 -18.78
C SER A 498 24.76 0.79 -18.31
N HIS A 499 24.64 1.05 -17.00
CA HIS A 499 25.07 2.31 -16.37
C HIS A 499 25.98 2.03 -15.18
N THR A 500 27.03 2.85 -15.01
CA THR A 500 28.08 2.64 -13.99
C THR A 500 28.01 3.73 -12.94
N PHE A 501 27.74 3.35 -11.70
CA PHE A 501 27.46 4.27 -10.61
C PHE A 501 28.74 4.60 -9.84
N ASN A 502 29.10 5.88 -9.78
CA ASN A 502 30.39 6.33 -9.24
C ASN A 502 30.29 6.98 -7.85
N THR A 503 29.08 7.03 -7.27
CA THR A 503 28.77 7.66 -5.99
C THR A 503 27.89 6.73 -5.16
N ALA A 504 28.17 6.56 -3.87
CA ALA A 504 27.29 5.81 -2.97
C ALA A 504 25.98 6.57 -2.71
N GLY A 505 24.86 5.85 -2.65
CA GLY A 505 23.53 6.44 -2.50
C GLY A 505 22.42 5.60 -3.14
N THR A 506 21.19 6.09 -3.09
CA THR A 506 20.02 5.48 -3.72
C THR A 506 19.67 6.26 -4.98
N PHE A 507 19.51 5.56 -6.10
CA PHE A 507 19.20 6.13 -7.40
C PHE A 507 17.92 5.52 -7.95
N HIS A 508 16.85 6.30 -7.99
CA HIS A 508 15.59 5.87 -8.57
C HIS A 508 15.61 6.09 -10.09
N TYR A 509 14.85 5.28 -10.83
CA TYR A 509 14.73 5.37 -12.27
C TYR A 509 13.33 4.93 -12.73
N MET A 510 12.94 5.32 -13.94
CA MET A 510 11.62 4.99 -14.52
C MET A 510 11.70 4.63 -16.00
N CYS A 511 10.57 4.15 -16.56
CA CYS A 511 10.35 4.07 -18.00
C CYS A 511 9.57 5.30 -18.50
N ASN A 512 10.15 6.09 -19.41
CA ASN A 512 9.50 7.23 -20.06
C ASN A 512 8.21 6.89 -20.83
N LEU A 513 7.97 5.61 -21.13
CA LEU A 513 6.82 5.14 -21.92
C LEU A 513 5.70 4.53 -21.07
N HIS A 514 5.95 4.23 -19.79
CA HIS A 514 5.05 3.48 -18.91
C HIS A 514 5.26 3.99 -17.48
N SER A 515 4.36 4.83 -16.96
CA SER A 515 4.58 5.56 -15.69
C SER A 515 4.63 4.66 -14.47
N SER A 516 3.99 3.50 -14.53
CA SER A 516 4.00 2.48 -13.46
C SER A 516 5.40 1.89 -13.22
N MET A 517 6.27 1.92 -14.23
CA MET A 517 7.57 1.28 -14.17
C MET A 517 8.59 2.18 -13.50
N THR A 518 8.82 1.99 -12.20
CA THR A 518 9.99 2.54 -11.51
C THR A 518 10.89 1.44 -10.94
N GLY A 519 12.12 1.80 -10.61
CA GLY A 519 13.06 0.91 -9.94
C GLY A 519 14.12 1.67 -9.15
N THR A 520 14.89 0.93 -8.37
CA THR A 520 15.88 1.50 -7.42
C THR A 520 17.24 0.83 -7.61
N VAL A 521 18.31 1.61 -7.74
CA VAL A 521 19.70 1.13 -7.61
C VAL A 521 20.28 1.64 -6.30
N ILE A 522 20.71 0.73 -5.44
CA ILE A 522 21.37 1.03 -4.16
C ILE A 522 22.88 0.85 -4.36
N VAL A 523 23.65 1.91 -4.13
CA VAL A 523 25.10 1.93 -4.33
C VAL A 523 25.82 2.08 -2.99
N TYR A 524 26.71 1.14 -2.66
CA TYR A 524 27.33 0.98 -1.34
C TYR A 524 28.87 0.97 -1.35
#